data_AF-A0A2D4KYX0-F1
#
_entry.id   AF-A0A2D4KYX0-F1
#
_cell.length_a   1.000
_cell.length_b   1.000
_cell.length_c   1.000
_cell.angle_alpha   90.00
_cell.angle_beta   90.00
_cell.angle_gamma   90.00
#
_symmetry.space_group_name_H-M   'P 1'
#
loop_
_entity.id
_entity.type
_entity.pdbx_description
1 polymer ?
#
loop_
_entity_poly.entity_id
_entity_poly.type
_entity_poly.pdbx_seq_one_letter_code
_entity_poly.pdbx_strand_id
1 'polypeptide(L)'
;APTSPSKRSLSSPARPTWGAGASGGLSAGRRPPEQRPVPPAAHVALAVKDMERLMGEFGVDLATITQAFLKNSGEVAAVDSCLRTGRRPDGRPLWNRQDDEDLLKGRGGGRDNLETKYGVGNVKKRVAFRRSFCRE
;
A
#
# COMPACT_ATOMS: atom_id res chain seq x y z
N ALA A 1 30.74 -47.91 12.93
CA ALA A 1 31.43 -47.23 14.04
C ALA A 1 30.82 -45.83 14.22
N PRO A 2 30.14 -45.54 15.34
CA PRO A 2 29.57 -44.22 15.61
C PRO A 2 30.56 -43.40 16.44
N THR A 3 30.94 -42.21 15.96
CA THR A 3 31.68 -41.22 16.76
C THR A 3 30.76 -40.08 17.18
N SER A 4 30.74 -39.88 18.50
CA SER A 4 29.87 -39.01 19.30
C SER A 4 29.83 -37.53 18.89
N PRO A 5 28.72 -36.83 19.17
CA PRO A 5 28.66 -35.37 19.13
C PRO A 5 29.27 -34.74 20.41
N SER A 6 30.16 -33.77 20.20
CA SER A 6 30.86 -33.01 21.23
C SER A 6 29.92 -32.00 21.91
N LYS A 7 29.80 -32.10 23.25
CA LYS A 7 29.06 -31.16 24.10
C LYS A 7 29.81 -29.84 24.17
N ARG A 8 29.18 -28.72 23.81
CA ARG A 8 29.68 -27.38 24.16
C ARG A 8 28.76 -26.76 25.20
N SER A 9 29.39 -26.44 26.33
CA SER A 9 28.85 -25.89 27.56
C SER A 9 28.34 -24.46 27.39
N LEU A 10 27.29 -24.15 28.15
CA LEU A 10 26.66 -22.84 28.30
C LEU A 10 27.64 -21.83 28.92
N SER A 11 27.63 -20.60 28.41
CA SER A 11 28.15 -19.42 29.10
C SER A 11 27.37 -18.19 28.64
N SER A 12 26.45 -17.73 29.48
CA SER A 12 25.71 -16.47 29.31
C SER A 12 26.62 -15.28 29.58
N PRO A 13 26.59 -14.21 28.76
CA PRO A 13 27.14 -12.93 29.17
C PRO A 13 26.11 -12.08 29.93
N ALA A 14 26.63 -11.32 30.90
CA ALA A 14 25.92 -10.57 31.92
C ALA A 14 24.97 -9.47 31.39
N ARG A 15 23.89 -9.22 32.16
CA ARG A 15 22.99 -8.08 32.00
C ARG A 15 23.69 -6.78 32.42
N PRO A 16 23.59 -5.69 31.65
CA PRO A 16 23.94 -4.38 32.16
C PRO A 16 22.80 -3.84 33.03
N THR A 17 23.13 -3.55 34.29
CA THR A 17 22.29 -2.81 35.24
C THR A 17 22.40 -1.33 34.92
N TRP A 18 21.32 -0.70 34.46
CA TRP A 18 21.22 0.75 34.37
C TRP A 18 20.39 1.23 35.56
N GLY A 19 21.03 2.03 36.41
CA GLY A 19 20.50 2.51 37.68
C GLY A 19 19.27 3.38 37.52
N ALA A 20 18.41 3.30 38.54
CA ALA A 20 17.33 4.23 38.79
C ALA A 20 17.91 5.60 39.18
N GLY A 21 17.33 6.68 38.63
CA GLY A 21 17.66 8.04 39.04
C GLY A 21 16.81 9.12 38.35
N ALA A 22 15.88 9.68 39.12
CA ALA A 22 15.29 11.01 39.04
C ALA A 22 14.35 11.38 37.86
N SER A 23 13.06 11.39 38.20
CA SER A 23 12.12 12.52 38.14
C SER A 23 12.37 13.68 37.17
N GLY A 24 11.35 13.93 36.34
CA GLY A 24 11.07 15.26 35.78
C GLY A 24 11.30 15.36 34.28
N GLY A 25 10.25 15.13 33.50
CA GLY A 25 10.31 15.35 32.06
C GLY A 25 8.98 15.08 31.39
N LEU A 26 8.12 16.09 31.40
CA LEU A 26 7.08 16.40 30.42
C LEU A 26 6.36 15.17 29.84
N SER A 27 5.13 14.96 30.31
CA SER A 27 4.16 14.07 29.66
C SER A 27 3.94 14.56 28.22
N ALA A 28 4.78 14.09 27.30
CA ALA A 28 4.54 14.16 25.89
C ALA A 28 3.34 13.25 25.66
N GLY A 29 2.15 13.85 25.67
CA GLY A 29 0.91 13.17 25.36
C GLY A 29 1.13 12.36 24.10
N ARG A 30 1.10 11.04 24.23
CA ARG A 30 0.93 10.16 23.07
C ARG A 30 -0.36 10.63 22.41
N ARG A 31 -0.24 11.34 21.29
CA ARG A 31 -1.40 11.55 20.42
C ARG A 31 -1.95 10.15 20.13
N PRO A 32 -3.26 9.91 20.34
CA PRO A 32 -3.87 8.68 19.87
C PRO A 32 -3.50 8.47 18.41
N PRO A 33 -3.27 7.23 17.93
CA PRO A 33 -3.15 6.99 16.50
C PRO A 33 -4.39 7.59 15.86
N GLU A 34 -4.19 8.58 14.99
CA GLU A 34 -5.27 9.23 14.24
C GLU A 34 -6.05 8.12 13.55
N GLN A 35 -7.28 7.85 14.02
CA GLN A 35 -8.06 6.73 13.53
C GLN A 35 -8.38 7.01 12.07
N ARG A 36 -7.71 6.28 11.16
CA ARG A 36 -8.13 6.26 9.76
C ARG A 36 -9.60 5.88 9.74
N PRO A 37 -10.46 6.62 9.02
CA PRO A 37 -11.85 6.24 8.87
C PRO A 37 -11.92 4.79 8.39
N VAL A 38 -12.51 3.91 9.18
CA VAL A 38 -12.76 2.53 8.76
C VAL A 38 -13.82 2.60 7.66
N PRO A 39 -13.56 2.09 6.45
CA PRO A 39 -14.54 2.11 5.39
C PRO A 39 -15.79 1.32 5.85
N PRO A 40 -17.01 1.76 5.48
CA PRO A 40 -18.23 1.03 5.81
C PRO A 40 -18.14 -0.44 5.40
N ALA A 41 -18.57 -1.35 6.29
CA ALA A 41 -18.47 -2.80 6.06
C ALA A 41 -19.12 -3.25 4.74
N ALA A 42 -20.21 -2.59 4.34
CA ALA A 42 -20.87 -2.83 3.05
C ALA A 42 -19.95 -2.57 1.85
N HIS A 43 -19.10 -1.54 1.89
CA HIS A 43 -18.15 -1.27 0.82
C HIS A 43 -17.03 -2.31 0.76
N VAL A 44 -16.56 -2.77 1.91
CA VAL A 44 -15.57 -3.85 1.99
C VAL A 44 -16.15 -5.14 1.42
N ALA A 45 -17.38 -5.49 1.78
CA ALA A 45 -18.07 -6.68 1.26
C ALA A 45 -18.27 -6.62 -0.26
N LEU A 46 -18.60 -5.45 -0.82
CA LEU A 46 -18.70 -5.26 -2.26
C LEU A 46 -17.34 -5.44 -2.94
N ALA A 47 -16.28 -4.84 -2.39
CA ALA A 47 -14.93 -4.97 -2.93
C ALA A 47 -14.43 -6.43 -2.92
N VAL A 48 -14.71 -7.19 -1.84
CA VAL A 48 -14.39 -8.63 -1.77
C VAL A 48 -15.09 -9.40 -2.88
N LYS A 49 -16.40 -9.16 -3.10
CA LYS A 49 -17.14 -9.81 -4.19
C LYS A 49 -16.57 -9.49 -5.56
N ASP A 50 -16.19 -8.25 -5.81
CA ASP A 50 -15.56 -7.86 -7.08
C ASP A 50 -14.21 -8.54 -7.28
N MET A 51 -13.38 -8.63 -6.23
CA MET A 51 -12.09 -9.30 -6.28
C MET A 51 -12.23 -10.81 -6.51
N GLU A 52 -13.14 -11.48 -5.78
CA GLU A 52 -13.42 -12.91 -5.95
C GLU A 52 -13.95 -13.22 -7.36
N ARG A 53 -14.87 -12.40 -7.89
CA ARG A 53 -15.36 -12.53 -9.27
C ARG A 53 -14.21 -12.47 -10.26
N LEU A 54 -13.37 -11.45 -10.18
CA LEU A 54 -12.26 -11.25 -11.13
C LEU A 54 -11.19 -12.33 -11.01
N MET A 55 -10.91 -12.82 -9.80
CA MET A 55 -10.01 -13.96 -9.60
C MET A 55 -10.57 -15.22 -10.26
N GLY A 56 -11.87 -15.50 -10.08
CA GLY A 56 -12.53 -16.66 -10.70
C GLY A 56 -12.60 -16.57 -12.22
N GLU A 57 -12.95 -15.40 -12.76
CA GLU A 57 -13.12 -15.18 -14.20
C GLU A 57 -11.79 -15.28 -14.97
N PHE A 58 -10.72 -14.70 -14.43
CA PHE A 58 -9.42 -14.61 -15.11
C PHE A 58 -8.38 -15.62 -14.63
N GLY A 59 -8.68 -16.42 -13.60
CA GLY A 59 -7.77 -17.44 -13.07
C GLY A 59 -6.49 -16.86 -12.44
N VAL A 60 -6.58 -15.64 -11.88
CA VAL A 60 -5.44 -14.92 -11.26
C VAL A 60 -5.50 -14.96 -9.74
N ASP A 61 -4.33 -14.86 -9.11
CA ASP A 61 -4.25 -14.86 -7.65
C ASP A 61 -4.63 -13.50 -7.02
N LEU A 62 -4.79 -13.53 -5.69
CA LEU A 62 -5.16 -12.36 -4.90
C LEU A 62 -4.13 -11.21 -5.01
N ALA A 63 -2.84 -11.56 -5.13
CA ALA A 63 -1.78 -10.56 -5.22
C ALA A 63 -1.86 -9.79 -6.55
N THR A 64 -2.06 -10.52 -7.65
CA THR A 64 -2.20 -9.98 -9.00
C THR A 64 -3.43 -9.10 -9.11
N ILE A 65 -4.58 -9.56 -8.61
CA ILE A 65 -5.81 -8.75 -8.67
C ILE A 65 -5.67 -7.48 -7.83
N THR A 66 -5.10 -7.59 -6.62
CA THR A 66 -4.85 -6.44 -5.75
C THR A 66 -3.91 -5.45 -6.42
N GLN A 67 -2.83 -5.93 -7.04
CA GLN A 67 -1.90 -5.08 -7.78
C GLN A 67 -2.57 -4.38 -8.97
N ALA A 68 -3.45 -5.07 -9.69
CA ALA A 68 -4.21 -4.50 -10.80
C ALA A 68 -5.11 -3.36 -10.31
N PHE A 69 -5.84 -3.53 -9.20
CA PHE A 69 -6.62 -2.47 -8.56
C PHE A 69 -5.75 -1.29 -8.13
N LEU A 70 -4.62 -1.56 -7.48
CA LEU A 70 -3.68 -0.51 -7.06
C LEU A 70 -3.11 0.28 -8.23
N LYS A 71 -2.87 -0.34 -9.40
CA LYS A 71 -2.37 0.33 -10.61
C LYS A 71 -3.45 1.06 -11.42
N ASN A 72 -4.72 0.76 -11.17
CA ASN A 72 -5.89 1.35 -11.84
C ASN A 72 -6.73 2.24 -10.91
N SER A 73 -6.16 2.72 -9.80
CA SER A 73 -6.83 3.63 -8.85
C SER A 73 -8.16 3.07 -8.29
N GLY A 74 -8.26 1.76 -8.14
CA GLY A 74 -9.47 1.10 -7.62
C GLY A 74 -10.61 0.96 -8.63
N GLU A 75 -10.44 1.34 -9.89
CA GLU A 75 -11.53 1.30 -10.88
C GLU A 75 -11.77 -0.12 -11.42
N VAL A 76 -12.89 -0.74 -11.02
CA VAL A 76 -13.26 -2.12 -11.39
C VAL A 76 -13.28 -2.32 -12.92
N ALA A 77 -13.90 -1.41 -13.67
CA ALA A 77 -13.98 -1.50 -15.13
C ALA A 77 -12.60 -1.40 -15.81
N ALA A 78 -11.68 -0.62 -15.26
CA ALA A 78 -10.32 -0.50 -15.79
C ALA A 78 -9.49 -1.76 -15.49
N VAL A 79 -9.66 -2.37 -14.31
CA VAL A 79 -9.05 -3.66 -13.96
C VAL A 79 -9.55 -4.76 -14.88
N ASP A 80 -10.87 -4.88 -15.05
CA ASP A 80 -11.51 -5.89 -15.88
C ASP A 80 -11.03 -5.82 -17.34
N SER A 81 -10.98 -4.62 -17.92
CA SER A 81 -10.41 -4.39 -19.26
C SER A 81 -8.92 -4.70 -19.33
N CYS A 82 -8.15 -4.35 -18.30
CA CYS A 82 -6.71 -4.62 -18.24
C CYS A 82 -6.40 -6.12 -18.15
N LEU A 83 -7.19 -6.89 -17.41
CA LEU A 83 -7.03 -8.35 -17.33
C LEU A 83 -7.43 -9.02 -18.64
N ARG A 84 -8.49 -8.54 -19.29
CA ARG A 84 -8.97 -9.11 -20.55
C ARG A 84 -8.10 -8.77 -21.75
N THR A 85 -7.54 -7.55 -21.81
CA THR A 85 -6.89 -7.02 -23.03
C THR A 85 -5.46 -6.53 -22.81
N GLY A 86 -4.95 -6.55 -21.58
CA GLY A 86 -3.66 -5.96 -21.22
C GLY A 86 -3.63 -4.43 -21.23
N ARG A 87 -4.76 -3.76 -21.51
CA ARG A 87 -4.84 -2.29 -21.67
C ARG A 87 -6.05 -1.71 -20.95
N ARG A 88 -5.96 -0.43 -20.61
CA ARG A 88 -7.10 0.33 -20.10
C ARG A 88 -8.05 0.75 -21.23
N PRO A 89 -9.35 0.94 -20.94
CA PRO A 89 -10.34 1.31 -21.96
C PRO A 89 -10.11 2.72 -22.53
N ASP A 90 -9.51 3.62 -21.77
CA ASP A 90 -9.15 4.98 -22.21
C ASP A 90 -7.81 5.05 -22.96
N GLY A 91 -7.16 3.89 -23.18
CA GLY A 91 -5.88 3.79 -23.88
C GLY A 91 -4.68 4.37 -23.12
N ARG A 92 -4.87 4.81 -21.87
CA ARG A 92 -3.81 5.40 -21.04
C ARG A 92 -2.99 4.32 -20.34
N PRO A 93 -1.72 4.61 -19.96
CA PRO A 93 -0.90 3.64 -19.25
C PRO A 93 -1.43 3.37 -17.83
N LEU A 94 -0.86 2.34 -17.19
CA LEU A 94 -1.02 2.08 -15.76
C LEU A 94 -0.17 3.04 -14.92
N TRP A 95 -0.56 3.26 -13.67
CA TRP A 95 0.25 4.03 -12.72
C TRP A 95 1.46 3.21 -12.26
N ASN A 96 2.64 3.82 -12.23
CA ASN A 96 3.81 3.25 -11.60
C ASN A 96 4.23 4.07 -10.35
N ARG A 97 5.28 3.60 -9.67
CA ARG A 97 5.78 4.23 -8.45
C ARG A 97 6.32 5.65 -8.70
N GLN A 98 7.05 5.87 -9.80
CA GLN A 98 7.60 7.18 -10.14
C GLN A 98 6.48 8.19 -10.41
N ASP A 99 5.43 7.76 -11.13
CA ASP A 99 4.26 8.61 -11.38
C ASP A 99 3.58 9.02 -10.07
N ASP A 100 3.44 8.09 -9.12
CA ASP A 100 2.90 8.39 -7.78
C ASP A 100 3.82 9.34 -6.98
N GLU A 101 5.14 9.18 -7.07
CA GLU A 101 6.10 10.09 -6.43
C GLU A 101 6.02 11.50 -7.03
N ASP A 102 5.93 11.61 -8.35
CA ASP A 102 5.80 12.89 -9.05
C ASP A 102 4.45 13.56 -8.78
N LEU A 103 3.40 12.77 -8.56
CA LEU A 103 2.09 13.25 -8.12
C LEU A 103 2.15 13.90 -6.72
N LEU A 104 3.01 13.39 -5.83
CA LEU A 104 3.18 13.90 -4.47
C LEU A 104 4.09 15.13 -4.39
N LYS A 105 5.04 15.30 -5.31
CA LYS A 105 5.96 16.45 -5.38
C LYS A 105 5.26 17.79 -5.72
N GLY A 106 3.98 17.78 -6.07
CA GLY A 106 3.16 18.99 -6.22
C GLY A 106 3.43 19.79 -7.51
N ARG A 107 3.18 21.11 -7.46
CA ARG A 107 3.08 22.02 -8.63
C ARG A 107 4.41 22.26 -9.38
N GLY A 108 5.53 21.70 -8.91
CA GLY A 108 6.83 21.81 -9.57
C GLY A 108 6.96 20.88 -10.78
N GLY A 109 6.24 21.16 -11.87
CA GLY A 109 6.43 20.57 -13.20
C GLY A 109 5.98 19.13 -13.42
N GLY A 110 5.90 18.29 -12.38
CA GLY A 110 5.48 16.89 -12.53
C GLY A 110 4.00 16.72 -12.93
N ARG A 111 3.14 17.61 -12.43
CA ARG A 111 1.68 17.47 -12.59
C ARG A 111 1.20 17.69 -14.02
N ASP A 112 1.77 18.65 -14.75
CA ASP A 112 1.38 18.93 -16.14
C ASP A 112 1.75 17.76 -17.06
N ASN A 113 2.95 17.19 -16.86
CA ASN A 113 3.39 15.97 -17.57
C ASN A 113 2.48 14.78 -17.29
N LEU A 114 2.03 14.62 -16.04
CA LEU A 114 1.07 13.57 -15.66
C LEU A 114 -0.31 13.81 -16.28
N GLU A 115 -0.77 15.06 -16.36
CA GLU A 115 -2.03 15.40 -17.04
C GLU A 115 -1.95 15.14 -18.55
N THR A 116 -0.80 15.37 -19.20
CA THR A 116 -0.57 14.96 -20.60
C THR A 116 -0.58 13.45 -20.76
N LYS A 117 0.12 12.72 -19.88
CA LYS A 117 0.28 11.26 -19.96
C LYS A 117 -1.02 10.51 -19.67
N TYR A 118 -1.71 10.86 -18.59
CA TYR A 118 -2.88 10.14 -18.08
C TYR A 118 -4.21 10.83 -18.38
N GLY A 119 -4.21 12.13 -18.68
CA GLY A 119 -5.42 12.95 -18.76
C GLY A 119 -5.86 13.47 -17.38
N VAL A 120 -6.40 14.69 -17.38
CA VAL A 120 -6.83 15.43 -16.17
C VAL A 120 -7.78 14.59 -15.28
N GLY A 121 -8.73 13.87 -15.88
CA GLY A 121 -9.68 13.03 -15.15
C GLY A 121 -9.00 11.91 -14.36
N ASN A 122 -8.04 11.21 -14.97
CA ASN A 122 -7.31 10.13 -14.33
C ASN A 122 -6.35 10.62 -13.24
N VAL A 123 -5.72 11.78 -13.45
CA VAL A 123 -4.89 12.43 -12.42
C VAL A 123 -5.74 12.76 -11.20
N LYS A 124 -6.93 13.36 -11.38
CA LYS A 124 -7.85 13.67 -10.27
C LYS A 124 -8.25 12.41 -9.49
N LYS A 125 -8.65 11.34 -10.18
CA LYS A 125 -8.97 10.05 -9.55
C LYS A 125 -7.79 9.48 -8.77
N ARG A 126 -6.57 9.55 -9.33
CA ARG A 126 -5.38 9.05 -8.66
C ARG A 126 -5.04 9.82 -7.40
N VAL A 127 -5.14 11.16 -7.45
CA VAL A 127 -4.94 12.01 -6.27
C VAL A 127 -5.92 11.62 -5.17
N ALA A 128 -7.21 11.47 -5.50
CA ALA A 128 -8.22 11.03 -4.54
C ALA A 128 -7.88 9.64 -3.96
N PHE A 129 -7.50 8.69 -4.81
CA PHE A 129 -7.12 7.34 -4.41
C PHE A 129 -5.90 7.32 -3.45
N ARG A 130 -4.87 8.13 -3.73
CA ARG A 130 -3.64 8.22 -2.93
C ARG A 130 -3.82 8.98 -1.61
N ARG A 131 -4.67 10.02 -1.59
CA ARG A 131 -4.97 10.79 -0.36
C ARG A 131 -5.58 9.95 0.75
N SER A 132 -6.27 8.85 0.40
CA SER A 132 -6.78 7.89 1.37
C SER A 132 -5.69 7.15 2.17
N PHE A 133 -4.41 7.26 1.78
CA PHE A 133 -3.29 6.56 2.42
C PHE A 133 -2.25 7.48 3.09
N CYS A 134 -2.31 8.79 2.86
CA CYS A 134 -1.39 9.79 3.42
C CYS A 134 -2.19 11.00 3.92
N ARG A 135 -2.43 11.08 5.23
CA ARG A 135 -2.56 12.37 5.91
C ARG A 135 -1.18 12.67 6.50
N GLU A 136 -0.67 13.85 6.20
CA GLU A 136 0.53 14.44 6.83
C GLU A 136 0.26 14.77 8.29
#